data_AF-A0A7Y4QWJ1-F1
#
_entry.id   AF-A0A7Y4QWJ1-F1
#
_cell.length_a   1.000
_cell.length_b   1.000
_cell.length_c   1.000
_cell.angle_alpha   90.00
_cell.angle_beta   90.00
_cell.angle_gamma   90.00
#
_symmetry.space_group_name_H-M   'P 1'
#
loop_
_entity.id
_entity.type
_entity.pdbx_description
1 polymer ?
#
loop_
_entity_poly.entity_id
_entity_poly.type
_entity_poly.pdbx_seq_one_letter_code
_entity_poly.pdbx_strand_id
1 'polypeptide(L)'
;MKGEGEILKDFDLRHTTSRSAILKLFLKRPFALSYTDIEREIADVFDRVTVYRTLKTFVDKGVVHKVLDDGGSLKYALCSDLCTHAQHQHEHVHFKCTVCGQTSCLQEVNIPLVALPAGYEAREINLLIQGKCQNCH
;
A
#
# COMPACT_ATOMS: atom_id res chain seq x y z
N MET A 1 14.89 6.35 8.04
CA MET A 1 13.74 5.47 7.72
C MET A 1 13.44 4.68 8.98
N LYS A 2 12.20 4.74 9.49
CA LYS A 2 11.83 4.06 10.74
C LYS A 2 11.98 2.54 10.61
N GLY A 3 12.42 1.87 11.68
CA GLY A 3 12.50 0.42 11.72
C GLY A 3 11.13 -0.24 11.83
N GLU A 4 11.02 -1.54 11.52
CA GLU A 4 9.74 -2.25 11.61
C GLU A 4 9.15 -2.24 13.04
N GLY A 5 10.01 -2.29 14.07
CA GLY A 5 9.59 -2.25 15.47
C GLY A 5 9.03 -0.90 15.89
N GLU A 6 9.58 0.19 15.35
CA GLU A 6 9.11 1.56 15.60
C GLU A 6 7.73 1.76 14.96
N ILE A 7 7.56 1.36 13.70
CA ILE A 7 6.28 1.46 13.01
C ILE A 7 5.21 0.64 13.74
N LEU A 8 5.50 -0.60 14.13
CA LEU A 8 4.51 -1.40 14.87
C LEU A 8 4.12 -0.74 16.19
N LYS A 9 5.06 -0.07 16.87
CA LYS A 9 4.78 0.69 18.09
C LYS A 9 3.94 1.94 17.81
N ASP A 10 4.28 2.73 16.79
CA ASP A 10 3.59 3.96 16.41
C ASP A 10 2.11 3.71 16.07
N PHE A 11 1.81 2.54 15.49
CA PHE A 11 0.46 2.12 15.11
C PHE A 11 -0.27 1.29 16.19
N ASP A 12 0.29 1.22 17.41
CA ASP A 12 -0.25 0.43 18.54
C ASP A 12 -0.52 -1.03 18.17
N LEU A 13 0.46 -1.65 17.52
CA LEU A 13 0.44 -3.04 17.10
C LEU A 13 1.41 -3.87 17.93
N ARG A 14 0.88 -4.93 18.55
CA ARG A 14 1.72 -5.97 19.18
C ARG A 14 2.81 -6.44 18.21
N HIS A 15 4.04 -6.45 18.70
CA HIS A 15 5.20 -6.97 17.98
C HIS A 15 5.13 -8.50 17.90
N THR A 16 4.89 -9.03 16.70
CA THR A 16 4.87 -10.48 16.43
C THR A 16 5.80 -10.79 15.27
N THR A 17 6.36 -12.00 15.22
CA THR A 17 7.26 -12.42 14.14
C THR A 17 6.63 -12.25 12.76
N SER A 18 5.33 -12.57 12.63
CA SER A 18 4.58 -12.40 11.38
C SER A 18 4.47 -10.94 10.95
N ARG A 19 4.12 -10.03 11.86
CA ARG A 19 4.00 -8.59 11.59
C ARG A 19 5.33 -7.99 11.22
N SER A 20 6.39 -8.31 11.96
CA SER A 20 7.73 -7.82 11.67
C SER A 20 8.23 -8.34 10.33
N ALA A 21 8.00 -9.61 9.99
CA ALA A 21 8.41 -10.19 8.71
C ALA A 21 7.68 -9.55 7.52
N ILE A 22 6.35 -9.42 7.60
CA ILE A 22 5.55 -8.80 6.53
C ILE A 22 5.91 -7.32 6.38
N LEU A 23 6.09 -6.58 7.48
CA LEU A 23 6.46 -5.17 7.42
C LEU A 23 7.85 -4.96 6.82
N LYS A 24 8.81 -5.86 7.11
CA LYS A 24 10.14 -5.85 6.47
C LYS A 24 10.07 -5.99 4.96
N LEU A 25 9.11 -6.74 4.41
CA LEU A 25 8.93 -6.82 2.96
C LEU A 25 8.59 -5.45 2.39
N PHE A 26 7.62 -4.76 2.99
CA PHE A 26 7.23 -3.42 2.55
C PHE A 26 8.36 -2.40 2.68
N LEU A 27 9.14 -2.45 3.76
CA LEU A 27 10.29 -1.55 3.96
C LEU A 27 11.43 -1.78 2.95
N LYS A 28 11.55 -2.99 2.39
CA LYS A 28 12.58 -3.34 1.40
C LYS A 28 12.16 -3.11 -0.06
N ARG A 29 10.86 -2.96 -0.32
CA ARG A 29 10.29 -2.92 -1.67
C ARG A 29 9.68 -1.54 -1.93
N PRO A 30 10.22 -0.73 -2.85
CA PRO A 30 9.70 0.62 -3.15
C PRO A 30 8.45 0.60 -4.05
N PHE A 31 7.78 -0.55 -4.17
CA PHE A 31 6.62 -0.77 -5.03
C PHE A 31 5.57 -1.60 -4.27
N ALA A 32 4.31 -1.47 -4.70
CA ALA A 32 3.20 -2.18 -4.13
C ALA A 32 3.32 -3.69 -4.40
N LEU A 33 3.02 -4.49 -3.38
CA LEU A 33 3.11 -5.95 -3.41
C LEU A 33 1.72 -6.55 -3.51
N SER A 34 1.53 -7.52 -4.41
CA SER A 34 0.33 -8.35 -4.41
C SER A 34 0.35 -9.33 -3.24
N TYR A 35 -0.82 -9.92 -2.94
CA TYR A 35 -0.88 -11.03 -1.99
C TYR A 35 0.09 -12.17 -2.38
N THR A 36 0.17 -12.49 -3.67
CA THR A 36 1.05 -13.55 -4.20
C THR A 36 2.53 -13.21 -4.01
N ASP A 37 2.93 -11.93 -4.16
CA ASP A 37 4.31 -11.50 -3.92
C ASP A 37 4.69 -11.69 -2.45
N ILE A 38 3.78 -11.35 -1.55
CA ILE A 38 3.98 -11.49 -0.10
C ILE A 38 4.04 -12.97 0.28
N GLU A 39 3.08 -13.77 -0.20
CA GLU A 39 3.01 -15.21 0.07
C GLU A 39 4.28 -15.93 -0.41
N ARG A 40 4.78 -15.64 -1.62
CA ARG A 40 5.99 -16.25 -2.15
C ARG A 40 7.22 -16.07 -1.25
N GLU A 41 7.32 -14.95 -0.55
CA GLU A 41 8.49 -14.60 0.26
C GLU A 41 8.40 -15.14 1.69
N ILE A 42 7.21 -15.51 2.19
CA ILE A 42 7.01 -15.88 3.60
C ILE A 42 6.17 -17.15 3.85
N ALA A 43 5.71 -17.82 2.79
CA ALA A 43 4.86 -19.02 2.90
C ALA A 43 5.52 -20.18 3.64
N ASP A 44 6.86 -20.27 3.63
CA ASP A 44 7.61 -21.30 4.37
C ASP A 44 7.55 -21.11 5.89
N VAL A 45 7.14 -19.92 6.35
CA VAL A 45 7.15 -19.54 7.77
C VAL A 45 5.76 -19.27 8.32
N PHE A 46 4.85 -18.71 7.50
CA PHE A 46 3.51 -18.34 7.93
C PHE A 46 2.45 -18.87 6.97
N ASP A 47 1.36 -19.39 7.55
CA ASP A 47 0.20 -19.80 6.78
C ASP A 47 -0.55 -18.60 6.17
N ARG A 48 -1.33 -18.89 5.13
CA ARG A 48 -2.17 -17.93 4.40
C ARG A 48 -3.13 -17.13 5.29
N VAL A 49 -3.71 -17.74 6.33
CA VAL A 49 -4.64 -17.06 7.23
C VAL A 49 -3.90 -16.02 8.08
N THR A 50 -2.69 -16.35 8.53
CA THR A 50 -1.80 -15.45 9.27
C THR A 50 -1.38 -14.25 8.42
N VAL A 51 -1.00 -14.47 7.15
CA VAL A 51 -0.69 -13.38 6.22
C VAL A 51 -1.91 -12.49 6.01
N TYR A 52 -3.06 -13.08 5.68
CA TYR A 52 -4.30 -12.34 5.45
C TYR A 52 -4.73 -11.49 6.65
N ARG A 53 -4.75 -12.07 7.87
CA ARG A 53 -5.13 -11.34 9.10
C ARG A 53 -4.16 -10.21 9.40
N THR A 54 -2.88 -10.41 9.13
CA THR A 54 -1.86 -9.37 9.32
C THR A 54 -2.07 -8.21 8.35
N LEU A 55 -2.25 -8.50 7.06
CA LEU A 55 -2.53 -7.46 6.06
C LEU A 55 -3.83 -6.72 6.34
N LYS A 56 -4.89 -7.44 6.75
CA LYS A 56 -6.14 -6.81 7.17
C LYS A 56 -5.90 -5.84 8.33
N THR A 57 -5.16 -6.28 9.36
CA THR A 57 -4.82 -5.44 10.51
C THR A 57 -4.01 -4.21 10.09
N PHE A 58 -3.05 -4.37 9.19
CA PHE A 58 -2.25 -3.24 8.69
C PHE A 58 -3.08 -2.24 7.90
N VAL A 59 -4.04 -2.71 7.09
CA VAL A 59 -4.99 -1.81 6.40
C VAL A 59 -5.89 -1.09 7.39
N ASP A 60 -6.49 -1.82 8.34
CA ASP A 60 -7.40 -1.23 9.33
C ASP A 60 -6.70 -0.19 10.23
N LYS A 61 -5.40 -0.37 10.48
CA LYS A 61 -4.57 0.58 11.24
C LYS A 61 -3.89 1.63 10.37
N GLY A 62 -4.03 1.59 9.05
CA GLY A 62 -3.40 2.57 8.17
C GLY A 62 -1.88 2.41 7.99
N VAL A 63 -1.30 1.27 8.39
CA VAL A 63 0.13 0.95 8.15
C VAL A 63 0.39 0.75 6.65
N VAL A 64 -0.55 0.11 5.96
CA VAL A 64 -0.53 -0.08 4.51
C VAL A 64 -1.87 0.34 3.92
N HIS A 65 -1.86 0.76 2.66
CA HIS A 65 -3.09 1.01 1.90
C HIS A 65 -3.20 0.04 0.71
N LYS A 66 -4.41 -0.04 0.18
CA LYS A 66 -4.74 -0.84 -1.00
C LYS A 66 -4.44 -0.05 -2.27
N VAL A 67 -3.91 -0.73 -3.27
CA VAL A 67 -3.64 -0.21 -4.60
C VAL A 67 -4.36 -1.11 -5.59
N LEU A 68 -5.27 -0.54 -6.37
CA LEU A 68 -5.95 -1.26 -7.43
C LEU A 68 -5.17 -1.09 -8.74
N ASP A 69 -4.83 -2.23 -9.33
CA ASP A 69 -4.25 -2.25 -10.67
C ASP A 69 -5.34 -2.18 -11.76
N ASP A 70 -4.97 -1.91 -13.01
CA ASP A 70 -5.84 -1.83 -14.19
C ASP A 70 -6.75 -3.06 -14.39
N GLY A 71 -6.27 -4.25 -14.03
CA GLY A 71 -7.02 -5.50 -14.06
C GLY A 71 -7.83 -5.77 -12.79
N GLY A 72 -7.99 -4.79 -11.90
CA GLY A 72 -8.67 -4.96 -10.61
C GLY A 72 -7.87 -5.80 -9.59
N SER A 73 -6.61 -6.11 -9.90
CA SER A 73 -5.75 -6.87 -8.99
C SER A 73 -5.35 -6.01 -7.79
N LEU A 74 -5.55 -6.56 -6.59
CA LEU A 74 -5.27 -5.87 -5.35
C LEU A 74 -3.79 -6.01 -4.97
N LYS A 75 -3.13 -4.86 -4.80
CA LYS A 75 -1.79 -4.74 -4.23
C LYS A 75 -1.83 -3.91 -2.94
N TYR A 76 -0.75 -3.96 -2.18
CA TYR A 76 -0.57 -3.26 -0.91
C TYR A 76 0.71 -2.44 -0.95
N ALA A 77 0.69 -1.24 -0.40
CA ALA A 77 1.89 -0.40 -0.26
C ALA A 77 1.95 0.22 1.14
N LEU A 78 3.17 0.45 1.62
CA LEU A 78 3.40 1.12 2.90
C LEU A 78 2.84 2.55 2.83
N CYS A 79 2.10 2.94 3.87
CA CYS A 79 1.70 4.33 4.04
C CYS A 79 2.91 5.17 4.49
N SER A 80 3.12 6.33 3.87
CA SER A 80 4.06 7.33 4.38
C SER A 80 3.48 8.08 5.58
N ASP A 81 4.33 8.77 6.34
CA ASP A 81 3.95 9.58 7.52
C ASP A 81 2.84 10.61 7.25
N LEU A 82 2.54 10.92 5.98
CA LEU A 82 1.45 11.79 5.54
C LEU A 82 0.06 11.13 5.58
N CYS A 83 -0.04 9.81 5.76
CA CYS A 83 -1.30 9.09 5.87
C CYS A 83 -1.75 9.05 7.34
N THR A 84 -2.19 10.19 7.88
CA THR A 84 -2.61 10.27 9.29
C THR A 84 -4.03 9.71 9.51
N HIS A 85 -4.20 9.05 10.66
CA HIS A 85 -5.37 8.29 11.10
C HIS A 85 -6.72 9.03 11.03
N ALA A 86 -6.74 10.37 11.02
CA ALA A 86 -7.95 11.18 11.04
C ALA A 86 -8.46 11.58 9.64
N GLN A 87 -7.63 11.45 8.60
CA GLN A 87 -7.94 11.78 7.21
C GLN A 87 -7.28 10.76 6.29
N HIS A 88 -7.80 9.52 6.29
CA HIS A 88 -7.48 8.56 5.23
C HIS A 88 -8.20 8.93 3.93
N GLN A 89 -7.96 10.14 3.41
CA GLN A 89 -8.23 10.48 2.02
C GLN A 89 -6.96 10.08 1.25
N HIS A 90 -6.99 8.90 0.62
CA HIS A 90 -5.91 8.36 -0.20
C HIS A 90 -5.75 9.16 -1.50
N GLU A 91 -5.43 10.44 -1.39
CA GLU A 91 -5.24 11.36 -2.52
C GLU A 91 -3.78 11.37 -2.95
N HIS A 92 -3.23 10.19 -3.26
CA HIS A 92 -1.94 10.11 -3.95
C HIS A 92 -2.05 9.29 -5.21
N VAL A 93 -1.16 9.58 -6.15
CA VAL A 93 -1.19 8.97 -7.47
C VAL A 93 -0.47 7.64 -7.42
N HIS A 94 -1.10 6.58 -7.93
CA HIS A 94 -0.42 5.32 -8.21
C HIS A 94 0.10 5.35 -9.64
N PHE A 95 1.36 4.94 -9.84
CA PHE A 95 1.95 4.80 -11.17
C PHE A 95 2.26 3.33 -11.46
N LYS A 96 1.72 2.77 -12.54
CA LYS A 96 2.07 1.45 -13.04
C LYS A 96 2.99 1.53 -14.24
N CYS A 97 4.14 0.87 -14.14
CA CYS A 97 5.00 0.66 -15.28
C CYS A 97 4.42 -0.40 -16.22
N THR A 98 4.23 -0.07 -17.49
CA THR A 98 3.77 -1.00 -18.53
C THR A 98 4.86 -1.94 -19.03
N VAL A 99 6.12 -1.70 -18.64
CA VAL A 99 7.28 -2.55 -19.01
C VAL A 99 7.57 -3.60 -17.94
N CYS A 100 7.75 -3.18 -16.68
CA CYS A 100 8.08 -4.12 -15.58
C CYS A 100 6.88 -4.53 -14.72
N GLY A 101 5.70 -3.93 -14.91
CA GLY A 101 4.48 -4.25 -14.16
C GLY A 101 4.46 -3.75 -12.70
N GLN A 102 5.52 -3.10 -12.23
CA GLN A 102 5.58 -2.54 -10.87
C GLN A 102 4.64 -1.35 -10.73
N THR A 103 4.02 -1.25 -9.55
CA THR A 103 3.15 -0.14 -9.18
C THR A 103 3.77 0.63 -8.02
N SER A 104 3.96 1.94 -8.14
CA SER A 104 4.58 2.79 -7.12
C SER A 104 3.66 3.93 -6.73
N CYS A 105 3.78 4.39 -5.48
CA CYS A 105 3.07 5.59 -5.02
C CYS A 105 3.90 6.82 -5.35
N LEU A 106 3.31 7.81 -6.03
CA LEU A 106 3.93 9.10 -6.28
C LEU A 106 3.44 10.08 -5.20
N GLN A 107 4.36 10.54 -4.35
CA GLN A 107 4.04 11.38 -3.19
C GLN A 107 4.04 12.89 -3.50
N GLU A 108 4.71 13.31 -4.56
CA GLU A 108 4.93 14.73 -4.89
C GLU A 108 4.07 15.20 -6.08
N VAL A 109 2.86 14.66 -6.22
CA VAL A 109 1.94 15.02 -7.30
C VAL A 109 0.70 15.67 -6.73
N ASN A 110 0.49 16.94 -7.08
CA ASN A 110 -0.74 17.66 -6.73
C ASN A 110 -1.89 17.14 -7.61
N ILE A 111 -2.92 16.57 -6.98
CA ILE A 111 -4.13 16.15 -7.65
C ILE A 111 -5.14 17.31 -7.60
N PRO A 112 -5.69 17.75 -8.74
CA PRO A 112 -6.74 18.77 -8.73
C PRO A 112 -8.00 18.21 -8.08
N LEU A 113 -8.73 19.07 -7.35
CA LEU A 113 -10.00 18.69 -6.72
C LEU A 113 -11.02 18.30 -7.81
N VAL A 114 -11.61 17.12 -7.68
CA VAL A 114 -12.69 16.67 -8.57
C VAL A 114 -14.03 17.09 -7.97
N ALA A 115 -14.63 18.13 -8.54
CA ALA A 115 -15.97 18.57 -8.14
C ALA A 115 -17.02 17.57 -8.63
N LEU A 116 -17.78 16.98 -7.70
CA LEU A 116 -18.90 16.11 -8.05
C LEU A 116 -20.19 16.92 -8.25
N PRO A 117 -21.07 16.53 -9.18
CA PRO A 117 -22.39 17.14 -9.33
C PRO A 117 -23.25 16.99 -8.07
N ALA A 118 -24.25 17.85 -7.93
CA ALA A 118 -25.19 17.77 -6.80
C ALA A 118 -25.85 16.38 -6.70
N GLY A 119 -25.91 15.84 -5.47
CA GLY A 119 -26.49 14.53 -5.17
C GLY A 119 -25.52 13.36 -5.21
N TYR A 120 -24.25 13.57 -5.61
CA TYR A 120 -23.21 12.55 -5.53
C TYR A 120 -22.45 12.64 -4.20
N GLU A 121 -22.16 11.48 -3.60
CA GLU A 121 -21.34 11.36 -2.39
C GLU A 121 -20.08 10.54 -2.72
N ALA A 122 -18.91 11.18 -2.66
CA ALA A 122 -17.64 10.49 -2.83
C ALA A 122 -17.38 9.57 -1.65
N ARG A 123 -17.11 8.28 -1.92
CA ARG A 123 -16.65 7.33 -0.89
C ARG A 123 -15.17 7.01 -1.00
N GLU A 124 -14.64 7.01 -2.22
CA GLU A 124 -13.27 6.63 -2.52
C GLU A 124 -12.82 7.28 -3.83
N ILE A 125 -11.56 7.68 -3.91
CA ILE A 125 -10.90 8.15 -5.13
C ILE A 125 -9.72 7.21 -5.40
N ASN A 126 -9.63 6.69 -6.62
CA ASN A 126 -8.51 5.86 -7.08
C ASN A 126 -7.95 6.48 -8.35
N LEU A 127 -6.69 6.93 -8.32
CA LEU A 127 -6.01 7.52 -9.46
C LEU A 127 -4.79 6.68 -9.85
N LEU A 128 -4.87 6.04 -11.02
CA LEU A 128 -3.82 5.23 -11.60
C LEU A 128 -3.30 5.87 -12.90
N ILE A 129 -2.01 6.16 -12.95
CA ILE A 129 -1.29 6.56 -14.16
C ILE A 129 -0.50 5.36 -14.69
N GLN A 130 -0.48 5.16 -16.01
CA GLN A 130 0.26 4.08 -16.64
C GLN A 130 1.30 4.65 -17.61
N GLY A 131 2.50 4.06 -17.62
CA GLY A 131 3.56 4.50 -18.52
C GLY A 131 4.85 3.73 -18.32
N LYS A 132 5.98 4.33 -18.73
CA LYS A 132 7.32 3.76 -18.52
C LYS A 132 7.95 4.38 -17.28
N CYS A 133 8.42 3.58 -16.33
CA CYS A 133 9.09 4.10 -15.14
C CYS A 133 10.58 4.38 -15.40
N GLN A 134 11.21 5.20 -14.54
CA GLN A 134 12.64 5.56 -14.60
C GLN A 134 13.59 4.37 -14.70
N ASN A 135 13.26 3.24 -14.06
CA ASN A 135 14.10 2.04 -14.07
C ASN A 135 14.03 1.25 -15.39
N CYS A 136 13.02 1.51 -16.20
CA CYS A 136 12.85 0.87 -17.49
C CYS A 136 13.34 1.74 -18.65
N HIS A 137 13.70 3.01 -18.40
CA HIS A 137 14.15 3.94 -19.44
C HIS A 137 15.36 3.42 -20.19
#